data_AF-A0A3P7R402-F1
#
_entry.id   AF-A0A3P7R402-F1
#
_cell.length_a   1.000
_cell.length_b   1.000
_cell.length_c   1.000
_cell.angle_alpha   90.00
_cell.angle_beta   90.00
_cell.angle_gamma   90.00
#
_symmetry.space_group_name_H-M   'P 1'
#
loop_
_entity.id
_entity.type
_entity.pdbx_description
1 polymer ?
#
loop_
_entity_poly.entity_id
_entity_poly.type
_entity_poly.pdbx_seq_one_letter_code
_entity_poly.pdbx_strand_id
1 'polypeptide(L)'
;MTGWKREKCDLIDCVHGEPDNSEQKCICERPYSGQFCEALQTADVYSYYNHKVVALGPIGALSIIPLLIILYGCERTEKSRQIRRVEKQLYVQNIVANRRNISTLLTSKTKTVNA
;
A
#
# COMPACT_ATOMS: atom_id res chain seq x y z
N MET A 1 -4.35 20.56 -10.06
CA MET A 1 -3.00 20.74 -9.49
C MET A 1 -3.19 20.95 -8.00
N THR A 2 -2.75 19.99 -7.19
CA THR A 2 -2.64 20.16 -5.73
C THR A 2 -1.39 20.99 -5.46
N GLY A 3 -1.41 21.86 -4.44
CA GLY A 3 -0.23 22.64 -4.07
C GLY A 3 -0.56 23.88 -3.25
N TRP A 4 -1.24 24.87 -3.82
CA TRP A 4 -1.51 26.13 -3.14
C TRP A 4 -2.80 26.75 -3.68
N LYS A 5 -3.57 27.42 -2.82
CA LYS A 5 -4.85 28.08 -3.11
C LYS A 5 -4.70 29.60 -3.17
N ARG A 6 -5.73 30.26 -3.73
CA ARG A 6 -5.89 31.72 -3.99
C ARG A 6 -5.05 32.27 -5.13
N GLU A 7 -5.42 33.48 -5.59
CA GLU A 7 -4.78 34.19 -6.71
C GLU A 7 -3.28 34.39 -6.53
N LYS A 8 -2.82 34.47 -5.28
CA LYS A 8 -1.40 34.66 -4.92
C LYS A 8 -0.70 33.36 -4.49
N CYS A 9 -1.36 32.21 -4.55
CA CYS A 9 -0.82 30.93 -4.06
C CYS A 9 -0.26 31.02 -2.63
N ASP A 10 -0.94 31.78 -1.77
CA ASP A 10 -0.48 32.12 -0.41
C ASP A 10 -1.09 31.22 0.67
N LEU A 11 -2.03 30.35 0.31
CA LEU A 11 -2.62 29.36 1.22
C LEU A 11 -2.21 27.96 0.81
N ILE A 12 -1.63 27.20 1.72
CA ILE A 12 -1.36 25.79 1.48
C ILE A 12 -2.68 25.00 1.37
N ASP A 13 -2.78 24.11 0.38
CA ASP A 13 -3.95 23.25 0.19
C ASP A 13 -3.67 21.84 0.70
N CYS A 14 -4.32 21.46 1.80
CA CYS A 14 -4.15 20.15 2.44
C CYS A 14 -5.27 19.20 1.99
N VAL A 15 -4.91 18.05 1.42
CA VAL A 15 -5.87 17.06 0.89
C VAL A 15 -6.56 16.30 2.02
N HIS A 16 -5.78 15.83 3.00
CA HIS A 16 -6.24 15.08 4.16
C HIS A 16 -5.71 15.70 5.47
N GLY A 17 -6.16 16.91 5.76
CA GLY A 17 -5.75 17.64 6.95
C GLY A 17 -6.13 19.10 6.90
N GLU A 18 -5.62 19.85 7.88
CA GLU A 18 -5.89 21.28 8.00
C GLU A 18 -4.62 22.11 7.83
N PRO A 19 -4.70 23.30 7.22
CA PRO A 19 -3.55 24.19 7.09
C PRO A 19 -3.22 24.86 8.43
N ASP A 20 -1.96 24.81 8.82
CA ASP A 20 -1.41 25.63 9.89
C ASP A 20 -1.06 27.02 9.34
N ASN A 21 -1.86 28.01 9.74
CA ASN A 21 -1.71 29.40 9.31
C ASN A 21 -0.42 30.05 9.83
N SER A 22 0.22 29.50 10.86
CA SER A 22 1.44 30.06 11.45
C SER A 22 2.71 29.58 10.76
N GLU A 23 2.76 28.29 10.38
CA GLU A 23 3.95 27.68 9.77
C GLU A 23 3.84 27.44 8.25
N GLN A 24 2.68 27.72 7.64
CA GLN A 24 2.39 27.39 6.23
C GLN A 24 2.62 25.91 5.90
N LYS A 25 2.26 25.02 6.82
CA LYS A 25 2.36 23.57 6.68
C LYS A 25 0.99 22.93 6.87
N CYS A 26 0.81 21.71 6.39
CA CYS A 26 -0.38 20.93 6.67
C CYS A 26 -0.21 20.11 7.96
N ILE A 27 -1.24 20.13 8.80
CA ILE A 27 -1.41 19.19 9.92
C ILE A 27 -2.22 18.02 9.38
N CYS A 28 -1.54 16.92 9.06
CA CYS A 28 -2.17 15.77 8.42
C CYS A 28 -3.01 14.94 9.39
N GLU A 29 -4.18 14.53 8.93
CA GLU A 29 -4.96 13.49 9.58
C GLU A 29 -4.23 12.16 9.41
N ARG A 30 -3.99 11.44 10.51
CA ARG A 30 -3.39 10.11 10.40
C ARG A 30 -4.37 9.15 9.71
N PRO A 31 -3.90 8.27 8.81
CA PRO A 31 -2.49 7.93 8.52
C PRO A 31 -1.87 8.66 7.31
N TYR A 32 -2.44 9.77 6.86
CA TYR A 32 -1.92 10.51 5.70
C TYR A 32 -0.67 11.32 6.07
N SER A 33 0.19 11.53 5.07
CA SER A 33 1.47 12.23 5.19
C SER A 33 1.81 12.96 3.88
N GLY A 34 2.98 13.58 3.82
CA GLY A 34 3.40 14.43 2.70
C GLY A 34 3.19 15.91 2.99
N GLN A 35 3.72 16.77 2.13
CA GLN A 35 3.66 18.22 2.30
C GLN A 35 2.21 18.74 2.29
N PHE A 36 1.34 18.10 1.51
CA PHE A 36 -0.06 18.46 1.35
C PHE A 36 -1.01 17.37 1.87
N CYS A 37 -0.51 16.43 2.69
CA CYS A 37 -1.26 15.29 3.23
C CYS A 37 -1.89 14.39 2.15
N GLU A 38 -1.27 14.29 0.98
CA GLU A 38 -1.73 13.52 -0.16
C GLU A 38 -1.19 12.09 -0.17
N ALA A 39 -0.09 11.84 0.54
CA ALA A 39 0.56 10.55 0.56
C ALA A 39 -0.10 9.64 1.59
N LEU A 40 -0.36 8.40 1.18
CA LEU A 40 -0.77 7.32 2.08
C LEU A 40 0.30 6.24 2.03
N GLN A 41 1.37 6.41 2.80
CA GLN A 41 2.49 5.48 2.79
C GLN A 41 2.19 4.26 3.66
N THR A 42 2.63 3.09 3.20
CA THR A 42 2.48 1.83 3.94
C THR A 42 3.05 1.91 5.36
N ALA A 43 4.20 2.57 5.54
CA ALA A 43 4.83 2.74 6.85
C ALA A 43 3.98 3.56 7.82
N ASP A 44 3.38 4.66 7.36
CA ASP A 44 2.53 5.54 8.17
C ASP A 44 1.23 4.83 8.58
N VAL A 45 0.64 4.08 7.64
CA VAL A 45 -0.54 3.24 7.90
C VAL A 45 -0.22 2.20 8.97
N TYR A 46 0.90 1.48 8.84
CA TYR A 46 1.31 0.47 9.82
C TYR A 46 1.56 1.08 11.19
N SER A 47 2.27 2.22 11.24
CA SER A 47 2.52 2.95 12.48
C SER A 47 1.21 3.37 13.17
N TYR A 48 0.25 3.91 12.41
CA TYR A 48 -1.05 4.31 12.92
C TYR A 48 -1.83 3.15 13.55
N TYR A 49 -1.96 2.04 12.82
CA TYR A 49 -2.70 0.88 13.33
C TYR A 49 -1.98 0.20 14.50
N ASN A 50 -0.65 0.08 14.47
CA ASN A 50 0.11 -0.42 15.61
C ASN A 50 -0.14 0.43 16.87
N HIS A 51 -0.05 1.76 16.75
CA HIS A 51 -0.33 2.65 17.89
C HIS A 51 -1.78 2.50 18.38
N LYS A 52 -2.75 2.39 17.46
CA LYS A 52 -4.16 2.17 17.82
C LYS A 52 -4.37 0.87 18.59
N VAL A 53 -3.71 -0.21 18.20
CA VAL A 53 -3.83 -1.51 18.87
C VAL A 53 -3.20 -1.49 20.26
N VAL A 54 -2.04 -0.85 20.40
CA VAL A 54 -1.42 -0.64 21.72
C VAL A 54 -2.33 0.19 22.63
N ALA A 55 -2.96 1.24 22.11
CA ALA A 55 -3.83 2.12 22.89
C ALA A 55 -5.17 1.47 23.30
N LEU A 56 -5.76 0.62 22.45
CA LEU A 56 -7.11 0.05 22.66
C LEU A 56 -7.09 -1.41 23.16
N GLY A 57 -5.92 -2.01 23.32
CA GLY A 57 -5.76 -3.40 23.75
C GLY A 57 -6.40 -4.40 22.77
N PRO A 58 -7.05 -5.48 23.25
CA PRO A 58 -7.56 -6.55 22.38
C PRO A 58 -8.67 -6.11 21.41
N ILE A 59 -9.43 -5.06 21.74
CA ILE A 59 -10.42 -4.46 20.82
C ILE A 59 -9.71 -3.77 19.64
N GLY A 60 -8.53 -3.21 19.89
CA GLY A 60 -7.69 -2.62 18.86
C GLY A 60 -7.33 -3.58 17.74
N ALA A 61 -7.19 -4.88 18.03
CA ALA A 61 -6.91 -5.91 17.01
C ALA A 61 -7.99 -6.03 15.94
N LEU A 62 -9.26 -5.71 16.25
CA LEU A 62 -10.34 -5.69 15.25
C LEU A 62 -10.09 -4.63 14.16
N SER A 63 -9.43 -3.52 14.51
CA SER A 63 -9.11 -2.46 13.54
C SER A 63 -8.04 -2.86 12.53
N ILE A 64 -7.27 -3.92 12.80
CA ILE A 64 -6.25 -4.47 11.88
C ILE A 64 -6.86 -5.42 10.84
N ILE A 65 -8.00 -6.05 11.12
CA ILE A 65 -8.60 -7.07 10.23
C ILE A 65 -8.80 -6.55 8.78
N PRO A 66 -9.35 -5.35 8.54
CA PRO A 66 -9.48 -4.82 7.18
C PRO A 66 -8.13 -4.68 6.45
N LEU A 67 -7.08 -4.31 7.18
CA LEU A 67 -5.75 -4.14 6.64
C LEU A 67 -5.13 -5.48 6.24
N LEU A 68 -5.35 -6.54 7.02
CA LEU A 68 -4.93 -7.90 6.68
C LEU A 68 -5.63 -8.41 5.41
N ILE A 69 -6.92 -8.12 5.25
CA ILE A 69 -7.68 -8.50 4.04
C ILE A 69 -7.09 -7.82 2.81
N ILE A 70 -6.79 -6.52 2.89
CA ILE A 70 -6.18 -5.76 1.80
C ILE A 70 -4.79 -6.31 1.47
N LEU A 71 -3.94 -6.57 2.47
CA LEU A 71 -2.60 -7.13 2.26
C LEU A 71 -2.66 -8.50 1.59
N TYR A 72 -3.54 -9.38 2.07
CA TYR A 72 -3.76 -10.69 1.47
C TYR A 72 -4.24 -10.57 0.03
N GLY A 73 -5.15 -9.63 -0.25
CA GLY A 73 -5.61 -9.32 -1.60
C GLY A 73 -4.48 -8.86 -2.51
N CYS A 74 -3.66 -7.92 -2.05
CA CYS A 74 -2.49 -7.42 -2.78
C CYS A 74 -1.51 -8.54 -3.11
N GLU A 75 -1.10 -9.34 -2.13
CA GLU A 75 -0.17 -10.46 -2.34
C GLU A 75 -0.73 -11.47 -3.36
N ARG A 76 -2.02 -11.78 -3.26
CA ARG A 76 -2.70 -12.67 -4.22
C ARG A 76 -2.71 -12.10 -5.63
N THR A 77 -2.90 -10.78 -5.78
CA THR A 77 -2.87 -10.13 -7.09
C THR A 77 -1.47 -10.07 -7.67
N GLU A 78 -0.43 -9.81 -6.87
CA GLU A 78 0.96 -9.81 -7.31
C GLU A 78 1.42 -11.18 -7.80
N LYS A 79 1.14 -12.25 -7.04
CA LYS A 79 1.37 -13.64 -7.46
C LYS A 79 0.66 -13.95 -8.78
N SER A 80 -0.58 -13.50 -8.92
CA SER A 80 -1.35 -13.69 -10.15
C SER A 80 -0.74 -12.94 -11.35
N ARG A 81 -0.20 -11.73 -11.14
CA ARG A 81 0.49 -10.95 -12.19
C ARG A 81 1.81 -11.60 -12.59
N GLN A 82 2.58 -12.17 -11.65
CA GLN A 82 3.79 -12.93 -11.96
C GLN A 82 3.49 -14.16 -12.82
N ILE A 83 2.49 -14.97 -12.44
CA ILE A 83 2.09 -16.15 -13.22
C ILE A 83 1.69 -15.76 -14.64
N ARG A 84 0.86 -14.72 -14.81
CA ARG A 84 0.45 -14.24 -16.15
C ARG A 84 1.64 -13.78 -17.02
N ARG A 85 2.70 -13.21 -16.42
CA ARG A 85 3.92 -12.82 -17.16
C ARG A 85 4.66 -14.05 -17.68
N VAL A 86 4.79 -15.09 -16.85
CA VAL A 86 5.46 -16.35 -17.23
C VAL A 86 4.63 -17.14 -18.24
N GLU A 87 3.31 -17.25 -18.05
CA GLU A 87 2.41 -17.92 -19.01
C GLU A 87 2.50 -17.30 -20.42
N LYS A 88 2.52 -15.96 -20.53
CA LYS A 88 2.67 -15.29 -21.82
C LYS A 88 4.01 -15.62 -22.49
N GLN A 89 5.11 -15.67 -21.74
CA GLN A 89 6.42 -16.04 -22.28
C GLN A 89 6.45 -17.48 -22.79
N LEU A 90 5.83 -18.42 -22.06
CA LEU A 90 5.76 -19.83 -22.45
C LEU A 90 4.85 -20.07 -23.66
N TYR A 91 3.74 -19.32 -23.76
CA TYR A 91 2.84 -19.37 -24.92
C TYR A 91 3.55 -18.92 -26.21
N VAL A 92 4.35 -17.84 -26.15
CA VAL A 92 5.15 -17.35 -27.29
C VAL A 92 6.16 -18.42 -27.76
N GLN A 93 6.64 -19.27 -26.84
CA GLN A 93 7.53 -20.39 -27.16
C GLN A 93 6.81 -21.65 -27.67
N ASN A 94 5.50 -21.57 -27.97
CA ASN A 94 4.64 -22.72 -28.33
C ASN A 94 4.58 -23.83 -27.27
N ILE A 95 4.85 -23.52 -25.99
CA ILE A 95 4.75 -24.47 -24.89
C ILE A 95 3.40 -24.27 -24.19
N VAL A 96 2.50 -25.25 -24.29
CA VAL A 96 1.25 -25.26 -23.52
C VAL A 96 1.57 -25.57 -22.06
N ALA A 97 1.79 -24.53 -21.26
CA ALA A 97 2.19 -24.67 -19.87
C ALA A 97 0.98 -24.72 -18.92
N ASN A 98 1.00 -25.69 -17.99
CA ASN A 98 -0.03 -25.81 -16.96
C ASN A 98 0.18 -24.77 -15.85
N ARG A 99 -0.81 -23.91 -15.64
CA ARG A 99 -0.85 -22.85 -14.62
C ARG A 99 -0.51 -23.33 -13.21
N ARG A 100 -0.93 -24.55 -12.83
CA ARG A 100 -0.64 -25.13 -11.51
C ARG A 100 0.86 -25.40 -11.34
N ASN A 101 1.50 -25.95 -12.36
CA ASN A 101 2.93 -26.26 -12.33
C ASN A 101 3.79 -24.99 -12.29
N ILE A 102 3.37 -23.93 -12.99
CA ILE A 102 4.05 -22.63 -12.93
C ILE A 102 3.99 -22.07 -11.49
N SER A 103 2.82 -22.16 -10.84
CA SER A 103 2.65 -21.65 -9.48
C SER A 103 3.50 -22.41 -8.44
N THR A 104 3.63 -23.73 -8.58
CA THR A 104 4.45 -24.55 -7.67
C THR A 104 5.94 -24.28 -7.86
N LEU A 105 6.39 -24.13 -9.10
CA LEU A 105 7.79 -23.75 -9.41
C LEU A 105 8.15 -22.37 -8.89
N LEU A 106 7.27 -21.37 -9.05
CA LEU A 106 7.49 -20.02 -8.51
C LEU A 106 7.58 -20.04 -6.98
N THR A 107 6.70 -20.81 -6.32
CA THR A 107 6.71 -20.94 -4.85
C THR A 107 7.96 -21.67 -4.34
N SER A 108 8.39 -22.71 -5.05
CA SER A 108 9.65 -23.44 -4.78
C SER A 108 10.87 -22.53 -4.89
N LYS A 109 10.96 -21.75 -5.98
CA LYS A 109 12.09 -20.82 -6.19
C LYS A 109 12.18 -19.75 -5.10
N THR A 110 11.04 -19.20 -4.67
CA THR A 110 11.03 -18.22 -3.56
C THR A 110 11.54 -18.83 -2.26
N LYS A 111 11.19 -20.09 -1.95
CA LYS A 111 11.69 -20.77 -0.75
C LYS A 111 13.20 -21.00 -0.77
N THR A 112 13.79 -21.30 -1.92
CA THR A 112 15.24 -21.50 -2.07
C THR A 112 16.05 -20.20 -2.03
N VAL A 113 15.43 -19.04 -2.33
CA VAL A 113 16.11 -17.73 -2.27
C VAL A 113 16.12 -17.17 -0.83
N ASN A 114 15.15 -17.55 -0.01
CA ASN A 114 14.99 -17.07 1.36
C ASN A 114 15.52 -18.06 2.42
N ALA A 115 16.22 -19.13 2.00
CA ALA A 115 16.87 -20.13 2.84
C ALA A 115 18.38 -19.94 2.77
#